data_AF-A0A2T2UAI3-F1
#
_entry.id   AF-A0A2T2UAI3-F1
#
_cell.length_a   1.000
_cell.length_b   1.000
_cell.length_c   1.000
_cell.angle_alpha   90.00
_cell.angle_beta   90.00
_cell.angle_gamma   90.00
#
_symmetry.space_group_name_H-M   'P 1'
#
loop_
_entity.id
_entity.type
_entity.pdbx_description
1 polymer ?
#
loop_
_entity_poly.entity_id
_entity_poly.type
_entity_poly.pdbx_seq_one_letter_code
_entity_poly.pdbx_strand_id
1 'polypeptide(L)' 'MNFRRDRRDDVELNITPLIDIVFLLLIFFMVSTTFQKESQLRVQLPEATQQTTADPQEPVEITISAEGQFAIG' A
#
# COMPACT_ATOMS: atom_id res chain seq x y z
N MET A 1 -24.21 66.91 4.84
CA MET A 1 -23.15 65.91 5.07
C MET A 1 -23.35 64.80 4.06
N ASN A 2 -22.47 64.71 3.06
CA ASN A 2 -22.58 63.67 2.02
C ASN A 2 -21.90 62.41 2.54
N PHE A 3 -22.72 61.43 2.94
CA PHE A 3 -22.24 60.12 3.35
C PHE A 3 -21.84 59.33 2.11
N ARG A 4 -20.53 59.22 1.87
CA ARG A 4 -19.97 58.26 0.94
C ARG A 4 -20.23 56.87 1.50
N ARG A 5 -21.06 56.09 0.80
CA ARG A 5 -21.26 54.67 1.11
C ARG A 5 -19.96 53.94 0.81
N ASP A 6 -19.38 53.35 1.85
CA ASP A 6 -18.27 52.42 1.72
C ASP A 6 -18.76 51.22 0.92
N ARG A 7 -18.19 51.02 -0.27
CA ARG A 7 -18.53 49.90 -1.14
C ARG A 7 -17.82 48.71 -0.51
N ARG A 8 -18.59 47.76 0.04
CA ARG A 8 -18.03 46.48 0.51
C ARG A 8 -17.41 45.81 -0.71
N ASP A 9 -16.10 45.82 -0.77
CA ASP A 9 -15.35 45.00 -1.72
C ASP A 9 -15.57 43.55 -1.29
N ASP A 10 -16.27 42.78 -2.13
CA ASP A 10 -16.40 41.35 -1.94
C ASP A 10 -15.00 40.74 -2.04
N VAL A 11 -14.51 40.21 -0.92
CA VAL A 11 -13.21 39.52 -0.86
C VAL A 11 -13.34 38.21 -1.61
N GLU A 12 -12.86 38.20 -2.85
CA GLU A 12 -12.82 37.00 -3.68
C GLU A 12 -11.73 36.06 -3.16
N LEU A 13 -12.11 34.84 -2.79
CA LEU A 13 -11.19 33.85 -2.23
C LEU A 13 -10.37 33.26 -3.38
N ASN A 14 -9.04 33.39 -3.33
CA ASN A 14 -8.15 32.81 -4.33
C ASN A 14 -8.16 31.28 -4.24
N ILE A 15 -8.87 30.62 -5.17
CA ILE A 15 -9.00 29.15 -5.22
C ILE A 15 -7.76 28.46 -5.81
N THR A 16 -6.96 29.17 -6.60
CA THR A 16 -5.73 28.65 -7.23
C THR A 16 -4.78 27.92 -6.26
N PRO A 17 -4.41 28.48 -5.09
CA PRO A 17 -3.57 27.76 -4.12
C PRO A 17 -4.25 26.54 -3.47
N LEU A 18 -5.59 26.53 -3.34
CA LEU A 18 -6.31 25.37 -2.80
C LEU A 18 -6.27 24.19 -3.77
N ILE A 19 -6.43 24.47 -5.07
CA ILE A 19 -6.35 23.45 -6.12
C ILE A 19 -4.99 22.76 -6.08
N ASP A 20 -3.91 23.52 -5.94
CA ASP A 20 -2.54 22.99 -5.89
C ASP A 20 -2.34 22.01 -4.71
N ILE A 21 -2.81 22.38 -3.52
CA ILE A 21 -2.76 21.51 -2.33
C ILE A 21 -3.53 20.21 -2.56
N VAL A 22 -4.74 20.29 -3.13
CA VAL A 22 -5.55 19.09 -3.41
C VAL A 22 -4.89 18.20 -4.45
N PHE A 23 -4.33 18.75 -5.52
CA PHE A 23 -3.62 17.98 -6.54
C PHE A 23 -2.37 17.29 -5.99
N LEU A 24 -1.58 18.00 -5.17
CA LEU A 24 -0.40 17.43 -4.52
C LEU A 24 -0.77 16.25 -3.62
N LEU A 25 -1.87 16.36 -2.86
CA LEU A 25 -2.37 15.27 -2.02
C LEU A 25 -2.80 14.06 -2.85
N LEU A 26 -3.51 14.26 -3.97
CA LEU A 26 -3.94 13.17 -4.85
C LEU A 26 -2.75 12.41 -5.46
N ILE A 27 -1.72 13.13 -5.93
CA ILE A 27 -0.49 12.53 -6.45
C ILE A 27 0.23 11.74 -5.35
N PHE A 28 0.36 12.34 -4.16
CA PHE A 28 0.99 11.68 -3.01
C PHE A 28 0.29 10.36 -2.65
N PHE A 29 -1.04 10.35 -2.59
CA PHE A 29 -1.80 9.13 -2.33
C PHE A 29 -1.62 8.10 -3.45
N MET A 30 -1.76 8.52 -4.71
CA MET A 30 -1.61 7.63 -5.86
C MET A 30 -0.24 6.92 -5.86
N VAL A 31 0.85 7.66 -5.62
CA VAL A 31 2.21 7.10 -5.55
C VAL A 31 2.40 6.23 -4.31
N SER A 32 1.84 6.61 -3.15
CA SER A 32 2.03 5.85 -1.91
C SER A 32 1.30 4.49 -1.90
N THR A 33 0.22 4.35 -2.67
CA THR A 33 -0.54 3.08 -2.74
C THR A 33 0.19 1.93 -3.44
N THR A 34 1.31 2.15 -4.13
CA THR A 34 2.03 1.09 -4.85
C THR A 34 2.96 0.24 -3.96
N PHE A 35 3.14 0.58 -2.67
CA PHE A 35 4.13 -0.07 -1.80
C PHE A 35 3.68 -1.39 -1.14
N GLN A 36 2.44 -1.85 -1.30
CA GLN A 36 1.93 -3.07 -0.63
C GLN A 36 1.96 -4.35 -1.50
N LYS A 37 2.95 -4.51 -2.38
CA LYS A 37 3.06 -5.71 -3.24
C LYS A 37 4.24 -6.64 -2.95
N GLU A 38 4.86 -6.54 -1.78
CA GLU A 38 5.97 -7.40 -1.39
C GLU A 38 5.51 -8.40 -0.31
N SER A 39 5.64 -9.70 -0.62
CA SER A 39 5.35 -10.88 0.22
C SER A 39 3.88 -11.26 0.48
N GLN A 40 3.19 -11.78 -0.54
CA GLN A 40 2.04 -12.69 -0.33
C GLN A 40 2.45 -14.13 -0.60
N LEU A 41 3.38 -14.68 0.19
CA LEU A 41 3.37 -16.14 0.37
C LEU A 41 2.12 -16.47 1.18
N ARG A 42 1.04 -16.87 0.50
CA ARG A 42 -0.19 -17.31 1.17
C ARG A 42 0.07 -18.67 1.82
N VAL A 43 0.51 -18.65 3.07
CA VAL A 43 0.62 -19.86 3.90
C VAL A 43 -0.80 -20.26 4.31
N GLN A 44 -1.29 -21.38 3.79
CA GLN A 44 -2.52 -22.02 4.25
C GLN A 44 -2.15 -22.95 5.41
N LEU A 45 -2.67 -22.68 6.60
CA LEU A 45 -2.49 -23.60 7.72
C LEU A 45 -3.40 -24.82 7.50
N PRO A 46 -2.90 -26.05 7.68
CA PRO A 46 -3.73 -27.23 7.57
C PRO A 46 -4.72 -27.28 8.75
N GLU A 47 -5.98 -27.62 8.47
CA GLU A 47 -6.94 -27.99 9.51
C GLU A 47 -6.66 -29.42 9.98
N ALA A 48 -6.80 -29.66 11.28
CA ALA A 48 -6.49 -30.97 11.87
C ALA A 48 -7.52 -32.03 11.44
N THR A 49 -7.27 -32.71 10.33
CA THR A 49 -7.94 -33.97 9.98
C THR A 49 -7.25 -35.15 10.66
N GLN A 50 -8.03 -36.05 11.26
CA GLN A 50 -7.53 -37.35 11.75
C GLN A 50 -7.15 -38.22 10.54
N GLN A 51 -5.96 -37.98 9.98
CA GLN A 51 -5.36 -38.86 8.99
C GLN A 51 -4.46 -39.85 9.71
N THR A 52 -4.75 -41.14 9.53
CA THR A 52 -3.84 -42.24 9.84
C THR A 52 -2.46 -41.87 9.33
N THR A 53 -1.49 -41.90 10.25
CA THR A 53 -0.06 -41.67 10.02
C THR A 53 0.37 -42.20 8.66
N ALA A 54 0.56 -41.29 7.70
CA ALA A 54 1.24 -41.63 6.46
C ALA A 54 2.68 -42.06 6.80
N ASP A 55 3.17 -43.06 6.08
CA ASP A 55 4.52 -43.59 6.16
C ASP A 55 5.55 -42.44 6.24
N PRO A 56 6.60 -42.51 7.08
CA PRO A 56 7.57 -41.42 7.19
C PRO A 56 8.23 -41.21 5.83
N GLN A 57 7.78 -40.20 5.09
CA GLN A 57 8.45 -39.79 3.87
C GLN A 57 9.81 -39.23 4.26
N GLU A 58 10.86 -39.69 3.59
CA GLU A 58 12.19 -39.12 3.77
C GLU A 58 12.12 -37.61 3.53
N PRO A 59 12.63 -36.79 4.46
CA PRO A 59 12.59 -35.34 4.31
C PRO A 59 13.46 -34.92 3.13
N VAL A 60 12.93 -34.08 2.26
CA VAL A 60 13.69 -33.46 1.16
C VAL A 60 14.29 -32.17 1.65
N GLU A 61 15.62 -32.04 1.63
CA GLU A 61 16.31 -30.81 2.00
C GLU A 61 16.46 -29.91 0.77
N ILE A 62 15.97 -28.68 0.86
CA ILE A 62 16.10 -27.66 -0.20
C ILE A 62 16.88 -26.49 0.37
N THR A 63 18.05 -26.22 -0.20
CA THR A 63 18.88 -25.06 0.16
C THR A 63 18.74 -23.97 -0.90
N ILE A 64 18.53 -22.72 -0.46
CA ILE A 64 18.36 -21.54 -1.32
C ILE A 64 19.46 -20.53 -0.96
N SER A 65 20.32 -20.17 -1.92
CA SER A 65 21.35 -19.14 -1.75
C SER A 65 20.77 -17.73 -1.92
N ALA A 66 21.48 -16.71 -1.44
CA ALA A 66 21.06 -15.31 -1.58
C ALA A 66 21.01 -14.85 -3.06
N GLU A 67 21.75 -15.53 -3.94
CA GLU A 67 21.76 -15.32 -5.39
C GLU A 67 20.60 -16.04 -6.09
N GLY A 68 19.73 -16.73 -5.34
CA GLY A 68 18.60 -17.48 -5.88
C GLY A 68 18.99 -18.83 -6.50
N GLN A 69 20.14 -19.39 -6.12
CA GLN A 69 20.52 -20.74 -6.53
C GLN A 69 19.86 -21.77 -5.60
N PHE A 70 19.43 -22.90 -6.17
CA PHE A 70 18.74 -23.96 -5.43
C PHE A 70 19.54 -25.27 -5.52
N ALA A 71 19.64 -25.98 -4.40
CA ALA A 71 20.24 -27.32 -4.32
C ALA A 71 19.32 -28.26 -3.52
N ILE A 72 19.35 -29.54 -3.88
CA ILE A 72 18.61 -30.61 -3.20
C ILE A 72 19.64 -31.52 -2.51
N GLY A 73 19.47 -31.72 -1.20
CA GLY A 73 20.31 -32.54 -0.34
C GLY A 73 19.60 -33.78 0.17
#